data_AF-U9UKD4-F1
#
_entry.id   AF-U9UKD4-F1
#
_cell.length_a   1.000
_cell.length_b   1.000
_cell.length_c   1.000
_cell.angle_alpha   90.00
_cell.angle_beta   90.00
_cell.angle_gamma   90.00
#
_symmetry.space_group_name_H-M   'P 1'
#
loop_
_entity.id
_entity.type
_entity.pdbx_description
1 polymer ?
#
loop_
_entity_poly.entity_id
_entity_poly.type
_entity_poly.pdbx_seq_one_letter_code
_entity_poly.pdbx_strand_id
1 'polypeptide(L)'
;MSQSSIPESLILSATKFTKNILVNKITININNTQSRNTLHHGRYVLGIGNKSVTPLPVTINRKETGSTKFKSTIKKAYGIVIYEIDDIYNGSLPLLLIV
;
A
#
# COMPACT_ATOMS: atom_id res chain seq x y z
N MET A 1 40.00 -18.96 -23.20
CA MET A 1 39.04 -19.00 -22.09
C MET A 1 37.65 -18.84 -22.68
N SER A 2 36.83 -19.90 -22.72
CA SER A 2 35.46 -19.78 -23.23
C SER A 2 34.60 -19.06 -22.21
N GLN A 3 34.01 -17.93 -22.58
CA GLN A 3 32.95 -17.31 -21.79
C GLN A 3 31.77 -18.27 -21.77
N SER A 4 31.44 -18.83 -20.61
CA SER A 4 30.17 -19.54 -20.43
C SER A 4 29.05 -18.50 -20.47
N SER A 5 28.29 -18.45 -21.55
CA SER A 5 27.06 -17.66 -21.60
C SER A 5 26.03 -18.29 -20.67
N ILE A 6 25.44 -17.49 -19.79
CA ILE A 6 24.32 -17.94 -18.96
C ILE A 6 23.15 -18.21 -19.92
N PRO A 7 22.56 -19.43 -19.91
CA PRO A 7 21.39 -19.75 -20.72
C PRO A 7 20.24 -18.75 -20.48
N GLU A 8 19.67 -18.19 -21.55
CA GLU A 8 18.53 -17.25 -21.45
C GLU A 8 17.34 -17.84 -20.70
N SER A 9 17.15 -19.16 -20.79
CA SER A 9 16.13 -19.90 -20.06
C SER A 9 16.29 -19.80 -18.53
N LEU A 10 17.53 -19.76 -18.03
CA LEU A 10 17.82 -19.56 -16.61
C LEU A 10 17.53 -18.12 -16.18
N ILE A 11 17.86 -17.14 -17.03
CA ILE A 11 17.54 -15.73 -16.77
C ILE A 11 16.02 -15.52 -16.68
N LEU A 12 15.27 -16.10 -17.63
CA LEU A 12 13.81 -16.02 -17.69
C LEU A 12 13.15 -16.73 -16.50
N SER A 13 13.71 -17.88 -16.10
CA SER A 13 13.22 -18.64 -14.95
C SER A 13 13.48 -17.89 -13.64
N ALA A 14 14.66 -17.30 -13.48
CA ALA A 14 14.99 -16.47 -12.33
C ALA A 14 14.06 -15.24 -12.26
N THR A 15 13.83 -14.53 -13.36
CA THR A 15 12.91 -13.37 -13.38
C THR A 15 11.47 -13.78 -13.06
N LYS A 16 10.97 -14.90 -13.60
CA LYS A 16 9.64 -15.42 -13.25
C LYS A 16 9.56 -15.84 -11.77
N PHE A 17 10.59 -16.49 -11.25
CA PHE A 17 10.69 -16.91 -9.86
C PHE A 17 10.66 -15.70 -8.91
N THR A 18 11.48 -14.67 -9.16
CA THR A 18 11.50 -13.45 -8.33
C THR A 18 10.16 -12.71 -8.39
N LYS A 19 9.52 -12.66 -9.56
CA LYS A 19 8.23 -11.99 -9.77
C LYS A 19 7.06 -12.70 -9.07
N ASN A 20 7.13 -14.04 -8.96
CA ASN A 20 6.07 -14.85 -8.38
C ASN A 20 6.22 -15.09 -6.88
N ILE A 21 7.44 -15.06 -6.32
CA ILE A 21 7.69 -15.49 -4.93
C ILE A 21 8.00 -14.32 -3.97
N LEU A 22 8.60 -13.22 -4.43
CA LEU A 22 8.99 -12.12 -3.54
C LEU A 22 8.04 -10.92 -3.53
N VAL A 23 6.97 -10.94 -4.33
CA VAL A 23 6.03 -9.83 -4.40
C VAL A 23 4.86 -10.06 -3.46
N ASN A 24 5.03 -9.72 -2.17
CA ASN A 24 3.91 -9.70 -1.23
C ASN A 24 2.96 -8.55 -1.59
N LYS A 25 1.66 -8.84 -1.68
CA LYS A 25 0.64 -7.84 -1.96
C LYS A 25 -0.17 -7.60 -0.70
N ILE A 26 -0.25 -6.34 -0.29
CA ILE A 26 -1.15 -5.89 0.78
C ILE A 26 -2.33 -5.19 0.13
N THR A 27 -3.54 -5.51 0.58
CA THR A 27 -4.74 -4.73 0.28
C THR A 27 -5.25 -4.14 1.59
N ILE A 28 -5.44 -2.82 1.62
CA ILE A 28 -6.02 -2.11 2.75
C ILE A 28 -7.42 -1.67 2.34
N ASN A 29 -8.42 -2.09 3.12
CA ASN A 29 -9.81 -1.69 2.95
C ASN A 29 -10.19 -0.79 4.12
N ILE A 30 -10.63 0.41 3.81
CA ILE A 30 -11.02 1.43 4.79
C ILE A 30 -12.53 1.52 4.76
N ASN A 31 -13.18 1.01 5.80
CA ASN A 31 -14.62 1.02 5.90
C ASN A 31 -15.10 2.25 6.68
N ASN A 32 -15.53 3.29 5.96
CA ASN A 32 -16.09 4.51 6.55
C ASN A 32 -17.62 4.46 6.65
N THR A 33 -18.24 3.28 6.52
CA THR A 33 -19.71 3.16 6.46
C THR A 33 -20.42 3.52 7.76
N GLN A 34 -19.74 3.33 8.89
CA GLN A 34 -20.27 3.59 10.23
C GLN A 34 -19.94 4.98 10.77
N SER A 35 -18.98 5.67 10.14
CA SER A 35 -18.60 7.03 10.52
C SER A 35 -19.59 8.05 9.96
N ARG A 36 -19.79 9.14 10.71
CA ARG A 36 -20.52 10.32 10.23
C ARG A 36 -19.62 11.33 9.53
N ASN A 37 -18.31 11.11 9.58
CA ASN A 37 -17.29 12.05 9.16
C ASN A 37 -16.67 11.62 7.82
N THR A 38 -16.22 12.61 7.06
CA THR A 38 -15.42 12.38 5.85
C THR A 38 -13.96 12.19 6.24
N LEU A 39 -13.26 11.30 5.54
CA LEU A 39 -11.81 11.16 5.66
C LEU A 39 -11.15 11.97 4.57
N HIS A 40 -10.22 12.85 4.91
CA HIS A 40 -9.54 13.77 4.00
C HIS A 40 -8.04 13.58 4.00
N HIS A 41 -7.42 14.17 2.97
CA HIS A 41 -5.97 14.28 2.81
C HIS A 41 -5.26 12.93 3.00
N GLY A 42 -5.85 11.86 2.47
CA GLY A 42 -5.29 10.52 2.55
C GLY A 42 -3.82 10.49 2.14
N ARG A 43 -2.95 10.11 3.07
CA ARG A 43 -1.50 9.99 2.87
C ARG A 43 -1.00 8.64 3.32
N TYR A 44 0.15 8.24 2.80
CA TYR A 44 0.83 7.03 3.26
C TYR A 44 2.33 7.25 3.40
N VAL A 45 2.93 6.49 4.32
CA VAL A 45 4.37 6.31 4.43
C VAL A 45 4.65 4.83 4.30
N LEU A 46 5.48 4.45 3.32
CA LEU A 46 5.78 3.05 3.04
C LEU A 46 7.17 2.69 3.54
N GLY A 47 7.29 1.47 4.07
CA GLY A 47 8.58 0.84 4.31
C GLY A 47 9.42 0.65 3.05
N ILE A 48 10.72 0.44 3.22
CA ILE A 48 11.65 0.20 2.12
C ILE A 48 11.18 -1.01 1.29
N GLY A 49 11.23 -0.89 -0.04
CA GLY A 49 10.83 -1.96 -0.96
C GLY A 49 9.31 -2.06 -1.19
N ASN A 50 8.50 -1.24 -0.52
CA ASN A 50 7.06 -1.17 -0.75
C ASN A 50 6.73 -0.09 -1.78
N LYS A 51 5.75 -0.38 -2.64
CA LYS A 51 5.26 0.52 -3.67
C LYS A 51 3.74 0.44 -3.77
N SER A 52 3.10 1.59 -3.98
CA SER A 52 1.68 1.64 -4.32
C SER A 52 1.44 0.97 -5.68
N VAL A 53 0.35 0.20 -5.75
CA VAL A 53 -0.17 -0.41 -6.98
C VAL A 53 -1.39 0.36 -7.45
N THR A 54 -2.29 0.68 -6.52
CA THR A 54 -3.42 1.58 -6.78
C THR A 54 -3.26 2.83 -5.91
N PRO A 55 -3.60 4.02 -6.42
CA PRO A 55 -3.57 5.24 -5.62
C PRO A 55 -4.36 5.08 -4.32
N LEU A 56 -3.90 5.76 -3.27
CA LEU A 56 -4.69 5.90 -2.05
C LEU A 56 -5.80 6.93 -2.32
N PRO A 57 -7.07 6.63 -1.96
CA PRO A 57 -8.13 7.62 -2.06
C PRO A 57 -7.79 8.85 -1.22
N VAL A 58 -7.77 10.04 -1.83
CA VAL A 58 -7.47 11.28 -1.10
C VAL A 58 -8.60 11.64 -0.14
N THR A 59 -9.84 11.30 -0.53
CA THR A 59 -11.05 11.52 0.26
C THR A 59 -11.90 10.25 0.28
N ILE A 60 -12.53 9.94 1.42
CA ILE A 60 -13.54 8.89 1.55
C ILE A 60 -14.73 9.51 2.27
N ASN A 61 -15.87 9.67 1.60
CA ASN A 61 -17.01 10.34 2.22
C ASN A 61 -17.61 9.49 3.35
N ARG A 62 -18.42 10.12 4.19
CA ARG A 62 -19.29 9.41 5.13
C ARG A 62 -20.09 8.34 4.39
N LYS A 63 -20.28 7.18 5.04
CA LYS A 63 -21.03 6.04 4.47
C LYS A 63 -20.38 5.35 3.26
N GLU A 64 -19.13 5.68 2.90
CA GLU A 64 -18.41 5.06 1.78
C GLU A 64 -17.29 4.12 2.26
N THR A 65 -16.67 3.43 1.32
CA THR A 65 -15.46 2.62 1.54
C THR A 65 -14.35 3.07 0.60
N GLY A 66 -13.12 3.06 1.10
CA GLY A 66 -11.92 3.24 0.29
C GLY A 66 -11.13 1.96 0.24
N SER A 67 -10.36 1.76 -0.82
CA SER A 67 -9.38 0.68 -0.85
C SER A 67 -8.11 1.13 -1.56
N THR A 68 -6.99 0.52 -1.16
CA THR A 68 -5.71 0.69 -1.84
C THR A 68 -4.91 -0.59 -1.79
N LYS A 69 -4.01 -0.76 -2.75
CA LYS A 69 -3.17 -1.94 -2.91
C LYS A 69 -1.72 -1.51 -2.93
N PHE A 70 -0.91 -2.23 -2.17
CA PHE A 70 0.54 -2.09 -2.14
C PHE A 70 1.19 -3.41 -2.52
N LYS A 71 2.38 -3.31 -3.09
CA LYS A 71 3.26 -4.45 -3.34
C LYS A 71 4.57 -4.22 -2.62
N SER A 72 5.11 -5.27 -2.02
CA SER A 72 6.45 -5.28 -1.45
C SER A 72 7.33 -6.18 -2.28
N THR A 73 8.54 -5.73 -2.59
CA THR A 73 9.58 -6.56 -3.22
C THR A 73 10.46 -7.27 -2.19
N ILE A 74 10.15 -7.13 -0.91
CA ILE A 74 10.84 -7.78 0.21
C ILE A 74 9.84 -8.63 1.01
N LYS A 75 10.35 -9.58 1.79
CA LYS A 75 9.51 -10.56 2.51
C LYS A 75 8.55 -9.92 3.52
N LYS A 76 8.89 -8.76 4.09
CA LYS A 76 8.05 -8.06 5.07
C LYS A 76 7.53 -6.76 4.47
N ALA A 77 6.23 -6.57 4.53
CA ALA A 77 5.58 -5.37 4.04
C ALA A 77 5.01 -4.60 5.26
N TYR A 78 5.44 -3.35 5.43
CA TYR A 78 4.99 -2.45 6.50
C TYR A 78 4.79 -1.04 5.95
N GLY A 79 3.85 -0.30 6.53
CA GLY A 79 3.55 1.06 6.13
C GLY A 79 2.49 1.64 7.05
N ILE A 80 2.19 2.90 6.82
CA ILE A 80 1.21 3.64 7.58
C ILE A 80 0.31 4.35 6.56
N VAL A 81 -1.00 4.23 6.74
CA VAL A 81 -1.99 5.08 6.06
C VAL A 81 -2.60 6.03 7.08
N ILE A 82 -2.74 7.30 6.68
CA ILE A 82 -3.18 8.41 7.52
C ILE A 82 -4.31 9.14 6.81
N TYR A 83 -5.38 9.43 7.57
CA TYR A 83 -6.43 10.34 7.16
C TYR A 83 -6.71 11.35 8.26
N GLU A 84 -7.09 12.55 7.83
CA GLU A 84 -7.72 13.57 8.66
C GLU A 84 -9.23 13.30 8.68
N ILE A 85 -9.87 13.41 9.84
CA ILE A 85 -11.31 13.19 9.98
C ILE A 85 -12.01 14.56 10.05
N ASP A 86 -13.02 14.76 9.21
CA ASP A 86 -13.90 15.94 9.21
C ASP A 86 -14.72 15.97 10.50
N ASP A 87 -14.15 16.50 11.58
CA ASP A 87 -14.93 17.06 12.68
C ASP A 87 -14.12 18.10 13.45
N ILE A 88 -14.87 19.07 13.98
CA ILE A 88 -14.43 20.28 14.69
C ILE A 88 -13.96 19.88 16.09
N TYR A 89 -12.85 19.15 16.21
CA TYR A 89 -12.21 19.07 17.51
C TYR A 89 -11.46 20.38 17.74
N ASN A 90 -11.85 21.14 18.78
CA ASN A 90 -11.15 22.34 19.26
C ASN A 90 -9.80 21.98 19.93
N GLY A 91 -9.02 21.10 19.30
CA GLY A 91 -7.78 20.51 19.79
C GLY A 91 -7.05 19.74 18.68
N SER A 92 -6.22 18.75 19.03
CA SER A 92 -5.43 17.97 18.08
C SER A 92 -6.31 17.24 17.05
N LEU A 93 -5.96 17.32 15.77
CA LEU A 93 -6.64 16.61 14.68
C LEU A 93 -6.73 15.10 14.97
N PRO A 94 -7.94 14.50 14.96
CA PRO A 94 -8.07 13.04 15.07
C PRO A 94 -7.46 12.37 13.83
N LEU A 95 -6.39 11.59 14.06
CA LEU A 95 -5.68 10.83 13.03
C LEU A 95 -6.16 9.37 13.05
N LEU A 96 -6.58 8.85 11.89
CA LEU A 96 -6.76 7.41 11.72
C LEU A 96 -5.44 6.78 11.24
N LEU A 97 -4.84 5.93 12.08
CA LEU A 97 -3.63 5.17 11.77
C LEU A 97 -3.98 3.72 11.43
N ILE A 98 -3.64 3.28 10.22
CA ILE A 98 -3.74 1.87 9.81
C ILE A 98 -2.32 1.36 9.54
N VAL A 99 -1.89 0.36 10.33
CA VAL A 99 -0.56 -0.29 10.30
C VAL A 99 -0.63 -1.64 9.63
#